data_AF-A0A9D2HJ84-F1
#
_entry.id   AF-A0A9D2HJ84-F1
#
_cell.length_a   1.000
_cell.length_b   1.000
_cell.length_c   1.000
_cell.angle_alpha   90.00
_cell.angle_beta   90.00
_cell.angle_gamma   90.00
#
_symmetry.space_group_name_H-M   'P 1'
#
loop_
_entity.id
_entity.type
_entity.pdbx_description
1 polymer ?
#
loop_
_entity_poly.entity_id
_entity_poly.type
_entity_poly.pdbx_seq_one_letter_code
_entity_poly.pdbx_strand_id
1 'polypeptide(L)'
;MEIFQLFIAAIFVNNIVLAQYLGNCPYLGCSKEKSVALGMGGAVIFVIVVSTLCTWLMQKYVLVPYGLGYLQTIVFIVVIASLVQFVEMFLRKMVPPLYAALGIFLPLITTNCAVMGVAILVQREEFDLLTSVLYGLASGMGFTLALLLMAGIRERLDTCRLPRALVGTPIALIMAGLMSLAFMGFKGMAQ
;
A
#
# COMPACT_ATOMS: atom_id res chain seq x y z
N MET A 1 1.97 -13.88 -19.18
CA MET A 1 3.05 -14.09 -18.19
C MET A 1 2.61 -15.19 -17.26
N GLU A 2 3.47 -16.15 -16.94
CA GLU A 2 3.15 -17.12 -15.88
C GLU A 2 2.84 -16.35 -14.60
N ILE A 3 1.79 -16.75 -13.87
CA ILE A 3 1.32 -16.09 -12.64
C ILE A 3 2.46 -15.85 -11.64
N PHE A 4 3.45 -16.74 -11.66
CA PHE A 4 4.66 -16.66 -10.83
C PHE A 4 5.58 -15.48 -11.19
N GLN A 5 5.78 -15.19 -12.48
CA GLN A 5 6.55 -14.03 -12.95
C GLN A 5 5.82 -12.72 -12.64
N LEU A 6 4.48 -12.71 -12.77
CA LEU A 6 3.67 -11.55 -12.37
C LEU A 6 3.80 -11.27 -10.87
N PHE A 7 3.84 -12.32 -10.06
CA PHE A 7 4.01 -12.22 -8.61
C PHE A 7 5.37 -11.63 -8.23
N ILE A 8 6.45 -12.16 -8.82
CA ILE A 8 7.82 -11.67 -8.58
C ILE A 8 7.98 -10.24 -9.12
N ALA A 9 7.45 -9.96 -10.31
CA ALA A 9 7.49 -8.63 -10.90
C ALA A 9 6.71 -7.62 -10.06
N ALA A 10 5.50 -7.92 -9.59
CA ALA A 10 4.69 -7.01 -8.79
C ALA A 10 5.25 -6.78 -7.37
N ILE A 11 5.86 -7.79 -6.75
CA ILE A 11 6.44 -7.67 -5.39
C ILE A 11 7.79 -6.96 -5.42
N PHE A 12 8.68 -7.30 -6.36
CA PHE A 12 10.07 -6.85 -6.36
C PHE A 12 10.41 -5.81 -7.43
N VAL A 13 9.80 -5.87 -8.63
CA VAL A 13 10.24 -5.05 -9.77
C VAL A 13 9.36 -3.81 -10.01
N ASN A 14 8.05 -3.94 -9.76
CA ASN A 14 7.05 -2.88 -9.79
C ASN A 14 6.51 -2.58 -8.37
N ASN A 15 7.38 -2.63 -7.37
CA ASN A 15 6.96 -2.32 -6.01
C ASN A 15 6.42 -0.87 -5.95
N ILE A 16 5.14 -0.74 -5.60
CA ILE A 16 4.39 0.52 -5.65
C ILE A 16 4.96 1.58 -4.72
N VAL A 17 5.61 1.17 -3.62
CA VAL A 17 6.20 2.08 -2.63
C VAL A 17 7.57 2.59 -3.09
N LEU A 18 8.40 1.70 -3.64
CA LEU A 18 9.82 1.98 -3.87
C LEU A 18 10.15 2.30 -5.34
N ALA A 19 9.40 1.75 -6.30
CA ALA A 19 9.58 2.03 -7.72
C ALA A 19 8.62 3.10 -8.25
N GLN A 20 7.43 3.21 -7.68
CA GLN A 20 6.41 4.18 -8.11
C GLN A 20 6.17 5.32 -7.10
N TYR A 21 6.79 5.27 -5.90
CA TYR A 21 6.70 6.30 -4.85
C TYR A 21 5.28 6.58 -4.33
N LEU A 22 4.38 5.59 -4.33
CA LEU A 22 3.04 5.74 -3.74
C LEU A 22 2.96 5.15 -2.33
N GLY A 23 2.17 5.78 -1.46
CA GLY A 23 1.92 5.29 -0.09
C GLY A 23 2.94 5.72 0.96
N ASN A 24 3.70 6.79 0.70
CA ASN A 24 4.70 7.32 1.64
C ASN A 24 4.12 7.85 2.96
N CYS A 25 2.86 8.29 2.98
CA CYS A 25 2.21 8.87 4.15
C CYS A 25 2.13 7.88 5.34
N PRO A 26 1.53 6.68 5.17
CA PRO A 26 1.56 5.65 6.22
C PRO A 26 2.94 5.02 6.38
N TYR A 27 3.74 4.94 5.32
CA TYR A 27 5.10 4.41 5.36
C TYR A 27 5.99 5.17 6.33
N LEU A 28 5.93 6.51 6.34
CA LEU A 28 6.72 7.32 7.26
C LEU A 28 6.10 7.42 8.67
N GLY A 29 4.76 7.38 8.77
CA GLY A 29 4.03 7.51 10.04
C GLY A 29 4.05 6.25 10.91
N CYS A 30 3.86 5.07 10.30
CA CYS A 30 3.64 3.80 11.01
C CYS A 30 4.87 2.89 11.08
N SER A 31 6.03 3.34 10.61
CA SER A 31 7.27 2.54 10.61
C SER A 31 8.13 2.68 11.88
N LYS A 32 7.57 3.11 13.01
CA LYS A 32 8.35 3.20 14.27
C LYS A 32 8.49 1.84 14.95
N GLU A 33 7.45 1.03 14.91
CA GLU A 33 7.39 -0.27 15.59
C GLU A 33 6.98 -1.36 14.60
N LYS A 34 7.60 -2.52 14.69
CA LYS A 34 7.25 -3.68 13.83
C LYS A 34 5.81 -4.14 14.02
N SER A 35 5.29 -4.11 15.25
CA SER A 35 3.91 -4.51 15.60
C SER A 35 2.88 -3.64 14.86
N VAL A 36 3.07 -2.33 14.90
CA VAL A 36 2.25 -1.32 14.22
C VAL A 36 2.37 -1.45 12.69
N ALA A 37 3.60 -1.62 12.19
CA ALA A 37 3.85 -1.77 10.76
C ALA A 37 3.17 -3.02 10.17
N LEU A 38 3.20 -4.15 10.90
CA LEU A 38 2.57 -5.40 10.46
C LEU A 38 1.04 -5.30 10.46
N GLY A 39 0.46 -4.68 11.49
CA GLY A 39 -0.99 -4.43 11.55
C GLY A 39 -1.47 -3.48 10.46
N MET A 40 -0.73 -2.40 10.20
CA MET A 40 -1.04 -1.45 9.12
C MET A 40 -0.91 -2.10 7.73
N GLY A 41 0.16 -2.88 7.51
CA GLY A 41 0.37 -3.61 6.25
C GLY A 41 -0.77 -4.60 5.97
N GLY A 42 -1.18 -5.38 6.98
CA GLY A 42 -2.31 -6.30 6.86
C GLY A 42 -3.63 -5.61 6.51
N ALA A 43 -3.94 -4.49 7.17
CA ALA A 43 -5.13 -3.69 6.87
C ALA A 43 -5.11 -3.14 5.44
N VAL A 44 -3.96 -2.62 4.99
CA VAL A 44 -3.79 -2.09 3.64
C VAL A 44 -3.89 -3.18 2.58
N ILE A 45 -3.30 -4.37 2.80
CA ILE A 45 -3.46 -5.52 1.89
C ILE A 45 -4.94 -5.84 1.70
N PHE A 46 -5.68 -5.98 2.81
CA PHE A 46 -7.10 -6.31 2.75
C PHE A 46 -7.90 -5.26 1.96
N VAL A 47 -7.67 -3.98 2.25
CA VAL A 47 -8.35 -2.89 1.53
C VAL A 47 -7.97 -2.87 0.05
N ILE A 48 -6.70 -3.08 -0.33
CA ILE A 48 -6.27 -3.14 -1.73
C ILE A 48 -6.98 -4.28 -2.47
N VAL A 49 -7.02 -5.47 -1.90
CA VAL A 49 -7.60 -6.65 -2.56
C VAL A 49 -9.11 -6.50 -2.76
N VAL A 50 -9.82 -6.05 -1.72
CA VAL A 50 -11.27 -5.89 -1.82
C VAL A 50 -11.62 -4.69 -2.70
N SER A 51 -10.89 -3.58 -2.60
CA SER A 51 -11.15 -2.41 -3.44
C SER A 51 -10.84 -2.67 -4.91
N THR A 52 -9.77 -3.41 -5.25
CA THR A 52 -9.47 -3.78 -6.64
C THR A 52 -10.55 -4.68 -7.24
N LEU A 53 -11.06 -5.64 -6.47
CA LEU A 53 -12.20 -6.48 -6.90
C LEU A 53 -13.46 -5.63 -7.14
N CYS A 54 -13.83 -4.77 -6.19
CA CYS A 54 -15.02 -3.92 -6.31
C CYS A 54 -14.90 -2.90 -7.45
N THR A 55 -13.76 -2.22 -7.58
CA THR A 55 -13.54 -1.21 -8.62
C THR A 55 -13.48 -1.83 -10.01
N TRP A 56 -12.97 -3.06 -10.15
CA TRP A 56 -13.00 -3.80 -11.42
C TRP A 56 -14.42 -4.14 -11.86
N LEU A 57 -15.26 -4.63 -10.93
CA LEU A 57 -16.66 -4.90 -11.22
C LEU A 57 -17.40 -3.62 -11.62
N MET A 58 -17.20 -2.53 -10.88
CA MET A 58 -17.84 -1.24 -11.21
C MET A 58 -17.35 -0.66 -12.54
N GLN A 59 -16.06 -0.78 -12.86
CA GLN A 59 -15.54 -0.29 -14.13
C GLN A 59 -16.19 -1.02 -15.30
N LYS A 60 -16.17 -2.36 -15.27
CA LYS A 60 -16.61 -3.21 -16.38
C LYS A 60 -18.14 -3.23 -16.56
N TYR A 61 -18.90 -3.26 -15.46
CA TYR A 61 -20.37 -3.37 -15.52
C TYR A 61 -21.11 -2.05 -15.47
N VAL A 62 -20.49 -0.96 -15.00
CA VAL A 62 -21.17 0.34 -14.84
C VAL A 62 -20.50 1.42 -15.69
N LEU A 63 -19.20 1.64 -15.56
CA LEU A 63 -18.57 2.79 -16.21
C LEU A 63 -18.41 2.64 -17.73
N VAL A 64 -18.03 1.45 -18.20
CA VAL A 64 -17.89 1.14 -19.63
C VAL A 64 -19.23 1.22 -20.38
N PRO A 65 -20.33 0.55 -19.95
CA PRO A 65 -21.57 0.56 -20.71
C PRO A 65 -22.27 1.92 -20.73
N TYR A 66 -22.08 2.74 -19.70
CA TYR A 66 -22.69 4.07 -19.62
C TYR A 66 -21.76 5.20 -20.07
N GLY A 67 -20.54 4.90 -20.54
CA GLY A 67 -19.60 5.89 -21.08
C GLY A 67 -19.08 6.94 -20.08
N LEU A 68 -19.16 6.67 -18.77
CA LEU A 68 -18.79 7.64 -17.71
C LEU A 68 -17.34 7.52 -17.25
N GLY A 69 -16.40 7.32 -18.17
CA GLY A 69 -14.97 7.22 -17.84
C GLY A 69 -14.43 8.42 -17.04
N TYR A 70 -15.03 9.60 -17.18
CA TYR A 70 -14.63 10.80 -16.44
C TYR A 70 -14.95 10.75 -14.93
N LEU A 71 -15.90 9.91 -14.49
CA LEU A 71 -16.26 9.75 -13.07
C LEU A 71 -15.45 8.68 -12.35
N GLN A 72 -14.54 7.99 -13.03
CA GLN A 72 -13.81 6.84 -12.50
C GLN A 72 -13.15 7.13 -11.15
N THR A 73 -12.40 8.22 -11.04
CA THR A 73 -11.70 8.57 -9.81
C THR A 73 -12.67 8.81 -8.64
N ILE A 74 -13.80 9.49 -8.90
CA ILE A 74 -14.79 9.80 -7.86
C ILE A 74 -15.43 8.50 -7.35
N VAL A 75 -15.82 7.62 -8.25
CA VAL A 75 -16.38 6.31 -7.90
C VAL A 75 -15.39 5.48 -7.09
N PHE A 76 -14.12 5.47 -7.48
CA PHE A 76 -13.09 4.71 -6.77
C PHE A 76 -12.86 5.24 -5.35
N ILE A 77 -12.83 6.56 -5.15
CA ILE A 77 -12.72 7.16 -3.81
C ILE A 77 -13.90 6.72 -2.93
N VAL A 78 -15.13 6.77 -3.44
CA VAL A 78 -16.33 6.39 -2.67
C VAL A 78 -16.31 4.91 -2.27
N VAL A 79 -15.91 4.02 -3.19
CA VAL A 79 -15.75 2.60 -2.91
C VAL A 79 -14.70 2.38 -1.83
N ILE A 80 -13.52 2.98 -1.97
CA ILE A 80 -12.43 2.83 -0.98
C ILE A 80 -12.86 3.39 0.38
N ALA A 81 -13.49 4.58 0.42
CA ALA A 81 -13.95 5.22 1.65
C ALA A 81 -14.97 4.35 2.40
N SER A 82 -15.95 3.78 1.69
CA SER A 82 -16.93 2.89 2.31
C SER A 82 -16.31 1.61 2.89
N LEU A 83 -15.33 1.03 2.19
CA LEU A 83 -14.59 -0.15 2.65
C LEU A 83 -13.73 0.14 3.86
N VAL A 84 -12.98 1.25 3.87
CA VAL A 84 -12.14 1.62 5.01
C VAL A 84 -12.99 1.93 6.23
N GLN A 85 -14.16 2.57 6.06
CA GLN A 85 -15.10 2.80 7.15
C GLN A 85 -15.58 1.49 7.78
N PHE A 86 -15.84 0.48 6.95
CA PHE A 86 -16.18 -0.86 7.43
C PHE A 86 -15.04 -1.50 8.21
N VAL A 87 -13.80 -1.40 7.71
CA VAL A 87 -12.60 -1.91 8.38
C VAL A 87 -12.36 -1.19 9.72
N GLU A 88 -12.60 0.11 9.79
CA GLU A 88 -12.48 0.88 11.03
C GLU A 88 -13.42 0.37 12.12
N MET A 89 -14.70 0.16 11.77
CA MET A 89 -15.68 -0.41 12.70
C MET A 89 -15.30 -1.83 13.16
N PHE A 90 -14.76 -2.63 12.25
CA PHE A 90 -14.29 -3.99 12.55
C PHE A 90 -13.10 -3.97 13.52
N LEU A 91 -12.07 -3.16 13.24
CA LEU A 91 -10.87 -3.04 14.08
C LEU A 91 -11.20 -2.53 15.49
N ARG A 92 -12.10 -1.55 15.60
CA ARG A 92 -12.54 -1.01 16.89
C ARG A 92 -13.17 -2.07 17.80
N LYS A 93 -13.84 -3.07 17.22
CA LYS A 93 -14.54 -4.12 17.97
C LYS A 93 -13.68 -5.35 18.23
N MET A 94 -12.88 -5.77 17.25
CA MET A 94 -12.13 -7.03 17.32
C MET A 94 -10.73 -6.87 17.91
N VAL A 95 -10.06 -5.73 17.69
CA VAL A 95 -8.66 -5.52 18.10
C VAL A 95 -8.45 -4.11 18.69
N PRO A 96 -8.95 -3.85 19.92
CA PRO A 96 -8.77 -2.57 20.62
C PRO A 96 -7.31 -2.08 20.73
N PRO A 97 -6.29 -2.93 21.00
CA PRO A 97 -4.92 -2.43 21.14
C PRO A 97 -4.35 -1.92 19.82
N LEU A 98 -4.74 -2.52 18.69
CA LEU A 98 -4.31 -2.07 17.37
C LEU A 98 -5.02 -0.77 16.97
N TYR A 99 -6.32 -0.64 17.31
CA TYR A 99 -7.06 0.60 17.09
C TYR A 99 -6.50 1.77 17.90
N ALA A 100 -6.06 1.54 19.15
CA ALA A 100 -5.43 2.58 19.96
C ALA A 100 -4.09 3.08 19.36
N ALA A 101 -3.32 2.18 18.74
CA ALA A 101 -2.04 2.53 18.10
C ALA A 101 -2.21 3.16 16.70
N LEU A 102 -3.19 2.70 15.92
CA LEU A 102 -3.40 3.13 14.53
C LEU A 102 -4.53 4.14 14.33
N GLY A 103 -5.33 4.49 15.34
CA GLY A 103 -6.61 5.19 15.17
C GLY A 103 -6.57 6.46 14.32
N ILE A 104 -5.49 7.24 14.41
CA ILE A 104 -5.28 8.46 13.59
C ILE A 104 -4.92 8.13 12.13
N PHE A 105 -4.31 6.97 11.88
CA PHE A 105 -3.84 6.52 10.57
C PHE A 105 -4.89 5.71 9.79
N LEU A 106 -5.98 5.26 10.41
CA LEU A 106 -7.07 4.55 9.73
C LEU A 106 -7.72 5.41 8.62
N PRO A 107 -8.10 6.68 8.87
CA PRO A 107 -8.58 7.56 7.82
C PRO A 107 -7.56 7.80 6.70
N LEU A 108 -6.25 7.75 7.00
CA LEU A 108 -5.19 7.88 6.00
C LEU A 108 -5.13 6.70 5.02
N ILE A 109 -5.79 5.57 5.30
CA ILE A 109 -5.92 4.47 4.34
C ILE A 109 -6.80 4.88 3.16
N THR A 110 -7.84 5.69 3.39
CA THR A 110 -8.76 6.16 2.33
C THR A 110 -8.06 7.01 1.27
N THR A 111 -7.13 7.85 1.71
CA THR A 111 -6.35 8.75 0.88
C THR A 111 -4.97 8.18 0.53
N ASN A 112 -4.77 6.89 0.76
CA ASN A 112 -3.50 6.24 0.46
C ASN A 112 -3.33 6.11 -1.05
N CYS A 113 -2.31 6.79 -1.57
CA CYS A 113 -1.98 6.77 -2.99
C CYS A 113 -1.70 5.35 -3.51
N ALA A 114 -1.19 4.43 -2.68
CA ALA A 114 -0.95 3.05 -3.09
C ALA A 114 -2.27 2.32 -3.41
N VAL A 115 -3.31 2.51 -2.60
CA VAL A 115 -4.62 1.86 -2.79
C VAL A 115 -5.28 2.34 -4.08
N MET A 116 -5.33 3.66 -4.25
CA MET A 116 -5.88 4.28 -5.47
C MET A 116 -5.05 3.93 -6.71
N GLY A 117 -3.72 3.93 -6.59
CA GLY A 117 -2.79 3.64 -7.68
C GLY A 117 -2.97 2.22 -8.22
N VAL A 118 -3.05 1.21 -7.35
CA VAL A 118 -3.31 -0.18 -7.76
C VAL A 118 -4.64 -0.27 -8.52
N ALA A 119 -5.71 0.33 -7.99
CA ALA A 119 -7.03 0.28 -8.63
C ALA A 119 -7.02 0.88 -10.04
N ILE A 120 -6.31 2.00 -10.25
CA ILE A 120 -6.17 2.63 -11.57
C ILE A 120 -5.27 1.82 -12.50
N LEU A 121 -4.14 1.31 -12.01
CA LEU A 121 -3.21 0.48 -12.80
C LEU A 121 -3.88 -0.78 -13.33
N VAL A 122 -4.66 -1.45 -12.49
CA VAL A 122 -5.39 -2.66 -12.87
C VAL A 122 -6.36 -2.41 -14.03
N GLN A 123 -7.00 -1.23 -14.06
CA GLN A 123 -7.87 -0.86 -15.17
C GLN A 123 -7.09 -0.44 -16.42
N ARG A 124 -5.96 0.25 -16.27
CA ARG A 124 -5.12 0.69 -17.40
C ARG A 124 -4.46 -0.48 -18.12
N GLU A 125 -4.06 -1.51 -17.39
CA GLU A 125 -3.44 -2.72 -17.95
C GLU A 125 -4.49 -3.77 -18.37
N GLU A 126 -5.78 -3.45 -18.27
CA GLU A 126 -6.92 -4.31 -18.67
C GLU A 126 -6.82 -5.74 -18.12
N PHE A 127 -6.39 -5.89 -16.86
CA PHE A 127 -6.22 -7.20 -16.27
C PHE A 127 -7.56 -7.93 -16.12
N ASP A 128 -7.50 -9.26 -16.24
CA ASP A 128 -8.65 -10.11 -15.94
C ASP A 128 -8.94 -10.15 -14.43
N LEU A 129 -10.13 -10.58 -14.03
CA LEU A 129 -10.60 -10.50 -12.63
C LEU A 129 -9.64 -11.22 -11.67
N LEU A 130 -9.19 -12.42 -12.06
CA LEU A 130 -8.27 -13.23 -11.28
C LEU A 130 -6.87 -12.60 -11.18
N THR A 131 -6.37 -12.07 -12.30
CA THR A 131 -5.07 -11.39 -12.39
C THR A 131 -5.06 -10.10 -11.57
N SER A 132 -6.18 -9.37 -11.55
CA SER A 132 -6.37 -8.14 -10.80
C SER A 132 -6.25 -8.36 -9.29
N VAL A 133 -6.89 -9.40 -8.77
CA VAL A 133 -6.84 -9.77 -7.34
C VAL A 133 -5.44 -10.22 -6.96
N LEU A 134 -4.79 -11.04 -7.80
CA LEU A 134 -3.41 -11.48 -7.57
C LEU A 134 -2.42 -10.32 -7.59
N TYR A 135 -2.59 -9.36 -8.50
CA TYR A 135 -1.79 -8.14 -8.56
C TYR A 135 -2.02 -7.24 -7.33
N GLY A 136 -3.27 -7.11 -6.86
CA GLY A 136 -3.60 -6.42 -5.62
C GLY A 136 -2.96 -7.06 -4.38
N LEU A 137 -2.99 -8.40 -4.29
CA LEU A 137 -2.32 -9.15 -3.22
C LEU A 137 -0.80 -8.95 -3.25
N ALA A 138 -0.20 -9.10 -4.43
CA ALA A 138 1.24 -8.95 -4.62
C ALA A 138 1.72 -7.53 -4.27
N SER A 139 1.02 -6.50 -4.75
CA SER A 139 1.34 -5.11 -4.44
C SER A 139 1.17 -4.76 -2.96
N GLY A 140 0.11 -5.26 -2.31
CA GLY A 140 -0.08 -5.08 -0.87
C GLY A 140 1.01 -5.77 -0.04
N MET A 141 1.46 -6.96 -0.45
CA MET A 141 2.59 -7.64 0.18
C MET A 141 3.89 -6.85 -0.01
N GLY A 142 4.13 -6.29 -1.19
CA GLY A 142 5.26 -5.40 -1.46
C GLY A 142 5.26 -4.15 -0.56
N PHE A 143 4.09 -3.55 -0.33
CA PHE A 143 3.91 -2.44 0.61
C PHE A 143 4.24 -2.85 2.05
N THR A 144 3.74 -4.00 2.49
CA THR A 144 3.98 -4.52 3.85
C THR A 144 5.44 -4.87 4.08
N LEU A 145 6.10 -5.47 3.09
CA LEU A 145 7.54 -5.78 3.14
C LEU A 145 8.36 -4.49 3.29
N ALA A 146 8.08 -3.46 2.49
CA ALA A 146 8.75 -2.18 2.57
C ALA A 146 8.58 -1.55 3.96
N LEU A 147 7.36 -1.55 4.50
CA LEU A 147 7.05 -1.05 5.84
C LEU A 147 7.80 -1.78 6.94
N LEU A 148 7.86 -3.12 6.86
CA LEU A 148 8.56 -3.95 7.84
C LEU A 148 10.08 -3.73 7.80
N LEU A 149 10.66 -3.58 6.62
CA LEU A 149 12.07 -3.25 6.46
C LEU A 149 12.38 -1.88 7.08
N MET A 150 11.54 -0.88 6.80
CA MET A 150 11.69 0.46 7.36
C MET A 150 11.54 0.48 8.89
N ALA A 151 10.59 -0.28 9.42
CA ALA A 151 10.40 -0.44 10.86
C ALA A 151 11.59 -1.14 11.52
N GLY A 152 12.13 -2.19 10.87
CA GLY A 152 13.35 -2.86 11.34
C GLY A 152 14.56 -1.93 11.38
N ILE A 153 14.73 -1.09 10.37
CA ILE A 153 15.82 -0.10 10.31
C ILE A 153 15.63 0.98 11.40
N ARG A 154 14.42 1.50 11.57
CA ARG A 154 14.12 2.53 12.57
C ARG A 154 14.32 2.04 14.01
N GLU A 155 13.84 0.84 14.34
CA GLU A 155 14.09 0.25 15.67
C GLU A 155 15.58 0.09 15.98
N ARG A 156 16.41 -0.23 14.98
CA ARG A 156 17.87 -0.30 15.13
C ARG A 156 18.49 1.08 15.30
N LEU A 157 18.03 2.07 14.54
CA LEU A 157 18.50 3.44 14.65
C LEU A 157 18.20 4.07 16.01
N ASP A 158 17.07 3.73 16.62
CA ASP A 158 16.69 4.24 17.95
C ASP A 158 17.64 3.76 19.06
N THR A 159 18.33 2.63 18.85
CA THR A 159 19.38 2.14 19.77
C THR A 159 20.75 2.80 19.54
N CYS A 160 20.93 3.54 18.44
CA CYS A 160 22.18 4.20 18.09
C CYS A 160 22.21 5.66 18.55
N ARG A 161 23.40 6.17 18.89
CA ARG A 161 23.58 7.59 19.21
C ARG A 161 23.55 8.42 17.94
N LEU A 162 22.41 9.03 17.66
CA LEU A 162 22.20 9.95 16.55
C LEU A 162 22.44 11.41 16.98
N PRO A 163 23.01 12.26 16.11
CA PRO A 163 23.07 13.69 16.38
C PRO A 163 21.65 14.26 16.50
N ARG A 164 21.42 15.15 17.48
CA ARG A 164 20.08 15.67 17.83
C ARG A 164 19.29 16.24 16.65
N ALA A 165 19.99 16.80 15.65
CA ALA A 165 19.38 17.36 14.45
C ALA A 165 18.79 16.32 13.48
N LEU A 166 19.20 15.04 13.57
CA LEU A 166 18.75 13.97 12.66
C LEU A 166 17.71 13.05 13.27
N VAL A 167 17.35 13.23 14.54
CA VAL A 167 16.41 12.35 15.24
C VAL A 167 15.00 12.46 14.63
N GLY A 168 14.37 11.31 14.37
CA GLY A 168 12.97 11.24 13.93
C GLY A 168 12.79 11.27 12.41
N THR A 169 12.04 12.25 11.90
CA THR A 169 11.65 12.33 10.48
C THR A 169 12.81 12.58 9.50
N PRO A 170 13.87 13.36 9.82
CA PRO A 170 14.94 13.62 8.86
C PRO A 170 15.70 12.35 8.49
N ILE A 171 16.10 11.55 9.50
CA ILE A 171 16.81 10.30 9.23
C ILE A 171 15.92 9.26 8.55
N ALA A 172 14.61 9.27 8.85
CA ALA A 172 13.69 8.42 8.15
C ALA A 172 13.59 8.72 6.65
N LEU A 173 13.65 9.99 6.24
CA LEU A 173 13.65 10.37 4.83
C LEU A 173 14.96 9.94 4.15
N ILE A 174 16.10 10.11 4.82
CA ILE A 174 17.40 9.64 4.32
C ILE A 174 17.40 8.12 4.14
N MET A 175 16.93 7.37 5.15
CA MET A 175 16.84 5.92 5.07
C MET A 175 15.84 5.45 4.00
N ALA A 176 14.72 6.15 3.82
CA ALA A 176 13.78 5.86 2.74
C ALA A 176 14.44 6.04 1.36
N GLY A 177 15.25 7.10 1.19
CA GLY A 177 16.03 7.30 -0.04
C GLY A 177 17.07 6.21 -0.28
N LEU A 178 17.81 5.81 0.74
CA LEU A 178 18.78 4.71 0.66
C LEU A 178 18.11 3.36 0.36
N MET A 179 16.94 3.09 0.94
CA MET A 179 16.13 1.91 0.62
C MET A 179 15.64 1.95 -0.82
N SER A 180 15.18 3.11 -1.32
CA SER A 180 14.77 3.27 -2.72
C SER A 180 15.91 2.93 -3.68
N LEU A 181 17.13 3.43 -3.41
CA LEU A 181 18.33 3.11 -4.21
C LEU A 181 18.65 1.60 -4.20
N ALA A 182 18.54 0.94 -3.05
CA ALA A 182 18.75 -0.51 -2.95
C ALA A 182 17.72 -1.29 -3.77
N PHE A 183 16.46 -0.86 -3.77
CA PHE A 183 15.39 -1.52 -4.53
C PHE A 183 15.41 -1.20 -6.03
N MET A 184 15.98 -0.06 -6.45
CA MET A 184 16.24 0.21 -7.87
C MET A 184 17.20 -0.83 -8.49
N GLY A 185 18.06 -1.47 -7.69
CA GLY A 185 18.90 -2.59 -8.16
C GLY A 185 18.10 -3.81 -8.63
N PHE A 186 16.88 -4.02 -8.10
CA PHE A 186 16.01 -5.13 -8.48
C PHE A 186 15.24 -4.89 -9.79
N LYS A 187 15.26 -3.66 -10.32
CA LYS A 187 14.54 -3.30 -11.56
C LYS A 187 15.01 -4.11 -12.78
N GLY A 188 16.25 -4.63 -12.75
CA GLY A 188 16.80 -5.48 -13.80
C GLY A 188 16.38 -6.95 -13.76
N MET A 189 15.61 -7.40 -12.75
CA MET A 189 15.22 -8.81 -12.61
C MET A 189 13.95 -9.22 -13.40
N ALA A 190 13.20 -8.27 -13.98
CA ALA A 190 12.00 -8.57 -14.79
C ALA A 190 12.14 -8.19 -16.27
N GLN A 191 13.37 -8.19 -16.80
CA GLN A 191 13.61 -8.22 -18.24
C GLN A 191 13.85 -9.66 -18.70
#